data_AF-T0H5Z3-F1
#
_entry.id   AF-T0H5Z3-F1
#
_cell.length_a   1.000
_cell.length_b   1.000
_cell.length_c   1.000
_cell.angle_alpha   90.00
_cell.angle_beta   90.00
_cell.angle_gamma   90.00
#
_symmetry.space_group_name_H-M   'P 1'
#
loop_
_entity.id
_entity.type
_entity.pdbx_description
1 polymer ?
#
loop_
_entity_poly.entity_id
_entity_poly.type
_entity_poly.pdbx_seq_one_letter_code
_entity_poly.pdbx_strand_id
1 'polypeptide(L)'
;MAGCNRNSAIGNDREARVDPAASPAPIVAAGAALQNVETAAIKPETMSNADILALGGKVGRCAIKLTEVGFPSFLYRPNGSGAIKLNGKLIVLPNTGSGRFEADDLLVVLRPVDEVGNAGLKAAEMIIVPPGSREEMGYRGYIQCFKGGQA
;
A
#
# COMPACT_ATOMS: atom_id res chain seq x y z
N MET A 1 19.48 -15.27 45.17
CA MET A 1 18.60 -16.41 44.83
C MET A 1 18.17 -16.21 43.39
N ALA A 2 18.71 -17.03 42.50
CA ALA A 2 18.38 -17.05 41.08
C ALA A 2 17.19 -18.00 40.86
N GLY A 3 16.15 -17.53 40.19
CA GLY A 3 14.97 -18.36 39.95
C GLY A 3 13.90 -17.63 39.17
N CYS A 4 14.13 -17.39 37.88
CA CYS A 4 13.10 -17.09 36.89
C CYS A 4 13.56 -17.64 35.53
N ASN A 5 12.63 -18.20 34.74
CA ASN A 5 12.77 -18.68 33.36
C ASN A 5 13.19 -20.15 33.13
N ARG A 6 12.54 -21.09 33.81
CA ARG A 6 12.32 -22.42 33.23
C ARG A 6 10.83 -22.68 33.09
N ASN A 7 10.29 -22.37 31.91
CA ASN A 7 8.97 -22.83 31.50
C ASN A 7 9.18 -24.11 30.68
N SER A 8 8.96 -25.27 31.32
CA SER A 8 9.11 -26.61 30.70
C SER A 8 7.78 -27.18 30.23
N ALA A 9 6.81 -26.32 29.88
CA ALA A 9 5.52 -26.75 29.37
C ALA A 9 5.70 -27.44 28.00
N ILE A 10 5.17 -28.66 27.88
CA ILE A 10 5.15 -29.45 26.63
C ILE A 10 4.37 -28.64 25.59
N GLY A 11 5.10 -28.00 24.67
CA GLY A 11 4.55 -27.12 23.64
C GLY A 11 5.41 -25.90 23.31
N ASN A 12 6.40 -25.56 24.14
CA ASN A 12 7.28 -24.39 23.90
C ASN A 12 8.60 -24.70 23.17
N ASP A 13 8.85 -25.97 22.83
CA ASP A 13 10.10 -26.41 22.18
C ASP A 13 9.95 -26.62 20.66
N ARG A 14 8.93 -26.02 20.03
CA ARG A 14 9.01 -25.80 18.59
C ARG A 14 9.75 -24.50 18.39
N GLU A 15 11.04 -24.60 18.08
CA GLU A 15 11.75 -23.58 17.33
C GLU A 15 10.75 -22.97 16.35
N ALA A 16 10.36 -21.71 16.57
CA ALA A 16 9.50 -21.02 15.63
C ALA A 16 10.28 -21.03 14.32
N ARG A 17 9.94 -21.97 13.42
CA ARG A 17 10.48 -21.98 12.08
C ARG A 17 10.12 -20.62 11.54
N VAL A 18 11.14 -19.77 11.40
CA VAL A 18 10.97 -18.45 10.82
C VAL A 18 10.49 -18.73 9.41
N ASP A 19 9.21 -18.44 9.15
CA ASP A 19 8.66 -18.58 7.82
C ASP A 19 9.58 -17.83 6.84
N PRO A 20 9.84 -18.41 5.65
CA PRO A 20 10.67 -17.75 4.67
C PRO A 20 10.11 -16.36 4.39
N ALA A 21 11.02 -15.39 4.18
CA ALA A 21 10.61 -14.03 3.88
C ALA A 21 9.63 -14.02 2.71
N ALA A 22 8.48 -13.35 2.89
CA ALA A 22 7.45 -13.28 1.86
C ALA A 22 8.04 -12.76 0.55
N SER A 23 7.76 -13.45 -0.55
CA SER A 23 8.11 -12.97 -1.88
C SER A 23 7.24 -11.76 -2.26
N PRO A 24 7.75 -10.80 -3.03
CA PRO A 24 6.94 -9.68 -3.49
C PRO A 24 5.83 -10.16 -4.41
N ALA A 25 4.70 -9.45 -4.37
CA ALA A 25 3.65 -9.58 -5.36
C ALA A 25 4.19 -9.24 -6.77
N PRO A 26 3.70 -9.92 -7.82
CA PRO A 26 4.14 -9.64 -9.18
C PRO A 26 3.74 -8.22 -9.59
N ILE A 27 4.65 -7.53 -10.29
CA ILE A 27 4.38 -6.23 -10.90
C ILE A 27 3.81 -6.48 -12.30
N VAL A 28 2.62 -5.97 -12.58
CA VAL A 28 1.96 -6.14 -13.88
C VAL A 28 1.24 -4.86 -14.31
N ALA A 29 0.86 -4.80 -15.59
CA ALA A 29 0.00 -3.73 -16.13
C ALA A 29 -1.41 -3.77 -15.51
N ALA A 30 -2.10 -2.63 -15.46
CA ALA A 30 -3.40 -2.51 -14.80
C ALA A 30 -4.47 -3.38 -15.48
N GLY A 31 -4.50 -3.40 -16.82
CA GLY A 31 -5.42 -4.24 -17.59
C GLY A 31 -5.24 -5.73 -17.28
N ALA A 32 -3.99 -6.20 -17.17
CA ALA A 32 -3.68 -7.59 -16.81
C ALA A 32 -3.93 -7.91 -15.32
N ALA A 33 -3.86 -6.90 -14.45
CA ALA A 33 -4.11 -7.07 -13.03
C ALA A 33 -5.58 -7.33 -12.73
N LEU A 34 -6.45 -6.59 -13.42
CA LEU A 34 -7.88 -6.51 -13.18
C LEU A 34 -8.73 -7.33 -14.18
N GLN A 35 -8.08 -8.05 -15.10
CA GLN A 35 -8.76 -8.97 -15.99
C GLN A 35 -9.58 -10.00 -15.19
N ASN A 36 -10.88 -10.08 -15.49
CA ASN A 36 -11.85 -10.97 -14.81
C ASN A 36 -12.02 -10.71 -13.31
N VAL A 37 -11.66 -9.51 -12.82
CA VAL A 37 -11.95 -9.10 -11.44
C VAL A 37 -13.26 -8.34 -11.44
N GLU A 38 -14.21 -8.79 -10.63
CA GLU A 38 -15.44 -8.05 -10.38
C GLU A 38 -15.11 -6.67 -9.80
N THR A 39 -15.63 -5.62 -10.40
CA THR A 39 -15.38 -4.22 -10.00
C THR A 39 -15.61 -4.00 -8.50
N ALA A 40 -16.70 -4.57 -7.96
CA ALA A 40 -17.06 -4.46 -6.54
C ALA A 40 -16.08 -5.17 -5.58
N ALA A 41 -15.23 -6.07 -6.09
CA ALA A 41 -14.20 -6.76 -5.32
C ALA A 41 -12.86 -6.00 -5.28
N ILE A 42 -12.69 -4.96 -6.08
CA ILE A 42 -11.44 -4.20 -6.17
C ILE A 42 -11.28 -3.36 -4.91
N LYS A 43 -10.33 -3.75 -4.06
CA LYS A 43 -9.98 -3.02 -2.83
C LYS A 43 -8.46 -2.87 -2.73
N PRO A 44 -7.97 -1.71 -2.28
CA PRO A 44 -6.55 -1.52 -2.04
C PRO A 44 -6.08 -2.45 -0.93
N GLU A 45 -5.03 -3.19 -1.21
CA GLU A 45 -4.35 -4.04 -0.24
C GLU A 45 -3.16 -3.31 0.39
N THR A 46 -2.65 -3.85 1.48
CA THR A 46 -1.40 -3.37 2.07
C THR A 46 -0.20 -4.01 1.39
N MET A 47 0.86 -3.23 1.20
CA MET A 47 2.13 -3.65 0.63
C MET A 47 3.04 -4.21 1.72
N SER A 48 3.58 -5.40 1.50
CA SER A 48 4.63 -5.96 2.34
C SER A 48 5.94 -5.19 2.20
N ASN A 49 6.91 -5.44 3.08
CA ASN A 49 8.25 -4.88 2.91
C ASN A 49 8.90 -5.37 1.60
N ALA A 50 8.66 -6.62 1.19
CA ALA A 50 9.16 -7.16 -0.06
C ALA A 50 8.55 -6.43 -1.27
N ASP A 51 7.24 -6.15 -1.24
CA ASP A 51 6.55 -5.37 -2.28
C ASP A 51 7.20 -3.98 -2.44
N ILE A 52 7.43 -3.30 -1.31
CA ILE A 52 8.03 -1.97 -1.31
C ILE A 52 9.48 -2.00 -1.81
N LEU A 53 10.25 -3.03 -1.46
CA LEU A 53 11.62 -3.21 -1.96
C LEU A 53 11.64 -3.49 -3.46
N ALA A 54 10.73 -4.31 -3.98
CA ALA A 54 10.58 -4.58 -5.42
C ALA A 54 10.23 -3.31 -6.20
N LEU A 55 9.54 -2.36 -5.57
CA LEU A 55 9.27 -1.03 -6.12
C LEU A 55 10.45 -0.04 -5.96
N GLY A 56 11.61 -0.49 -5.48
CA GLY A 56 12.80 0.35 -5.30
C GLY A 56 12.84 1.12 -3.97
N GLY A 57 12.09 0.67 -2.96
CA GLY A 57 12.13 1.18 -1.60
C GLY A 57 11.36 2.49 -1.38
N LYS A 58 11.46 3.02 -0.15
CA LYS A 58 10.69 4.18 0.33
C LYS A 58 11.35 5.54 0.09
N VAL A 59 12.65 5.58 -0.17
CA VAL A 59 13.41 6.84 -0.27
C VAL A 59 12.89 7.69 -1.44
N GLY A 60 12.66 8.98 -1.18
CA GLY A 60 12.11 9.91 -2.18
C GLY A 60 10.62 9.71 -2.49
N ARG A 61 9.91 8.91 -1.71
CA ARG A 61 8.50 8.56 -1.93
C ARG A 61 7.63 9.00 -0.76
N CYS A 62 6.34 9.09 -1.04
CA CYS A 62 5.27 9.20 -0.07
C CYS A 62 4.37 7.96 -0.16
N ALA A 63 3.61 7.71 0.89
CA ALA A 63 2.67 6.62 0.97
C ALA A 63 1.30 7.09 1.47
N ILE A 64 0.24 6.49 0.95
CA ILE A 64 -1.05 6.46 1.61
C ILE A 64 -1.13 5.19 2.46
N LYS A 65 -1.42 5.38 3.74
CA LYS A 65 -1.71 4.31 4.68
C LYS A 65 -3.17 4.40 5.12
N LEU A 66 -3.93 3.31 5.01
CA LEU A 66 -5.35 3.31 5.42
C LEU A 66 -5.52 3.47 6.94
N THR A 67 -4.46 3.23 7.71
CA THR A 67 -4.39 3.54 9.15
C THR A 67 -3.05 4.17 9.49
N GLU A 68 -2.97 4.91 10.59
CA GLU A 68 -1.74 5.63 10.97
C GLU A 68 -0.55 4.69 11.29
N VAL A 69 -0.83 3.43 11.65
CA VAL A 69 0.20 2.42 11.97
C VAL A 69 0.38 1.38 10.87
N GLY A 70 -0.53 1.30 9.89
CA GLY A 70 -0.55 0.26 8.88
C GLY A 70 0.60 0.33 7.87
N PHE A 71 0.71 -0.73 7.08
CA PHE A 71 1.55 -0.73 5.88
C PHE A 71 0.94 0.13 4.76
N PRO A 72 1.74 0.67 3.84
CA PRO A 72 1.25 1.44 2.69
C PRO A 72 0.25 0.65 1.85
N SER A 73 -0.79 1.32 1.37
CA SER A 73 -1.69 0.80 0.32
C SER A 73 -1.41 1.43 -1.04
N PHE A 74 -0.80 2.62 -1.04
CA PHE A 74 -0.32 3.30 -2.24
C PHE A 74 1.05 3.91 -1.96
N LEU A 75 2.00 3.77 -2.88
CA LEU A 75 3.36 4.31 -2.75
C LEU A 75 3.69 5.11 -4.00
N TYR A 76 4.04 6.39 -3.86
CA TYR A 76 4.19 7.30 -4.99
C TYR A 76 5.36 8.26 -4.84
N ARG A 77 5.83 8.78 -5.98
CA ARG A 77 6.68 9.97 -6.00
C ARG A 77 5.81 11.19 -6.29
N PRO A 78 6.03 12.34 -5.62
CA PRO A 78 5.22 13.55 -5.85
C PRO A 78 5.16 13.96 -7.33
N ASN A 79 6.27 13.86 -8.05
CA ASN A 79 6.40 14.18 -9.48
C ASN A 79 6.75 12.95 -10.34
N GLY A 80 6.33 11.76 -9.93
CA GLY A 80 6.64 10.53 -10.65
C GLY A 80 5.57 9.46 -10.44
N SER A 81 5.84 8.23 -10.86
CA SER A 81 4.84 7.17 -10.79
C SER A 81 4.41 6.82 -9.36
N GLY A 82 3.17 6.35 -9.27
CA GLY A 82 2.57 5.68 -8.13
C GLY A 82 2.56 4.17 -8.33
N ALA A 83 2.36 3.44 -7.25
CA ALA A 83 2.12 2.01 -7.26
C ALA A 83 1.03 1.67 -6.26
N ILE A 84 0.07 0.83 -6.66
CA ILE A 84 -1.02 0.32 -5.84
C ILE A 84 -0.97 -1.21 -5.82
N LYS A 85 -1.42 -1.84 -4.73
CA LYS A 85 -1.63 -3.28 -4.68
C LYS A 85 -3.12 -3.59 -4.79
N LEU A 86 -3.50 -4.30 -5.85
CA LEU A 86 -4.88 -4.72 -6.11
C LEU A 86 -4.86 -6.18 -6.58
N ASN A 87 -5.78 -6.98 -6.04
CA ASN A 87 -5.94 -8.40 -6.38
C ASN A 87 -4.61 -9.19 -6.31
N GLY A 88 -3.84 -8.97 -5.25
CA GLY A 88 -2.56 -9.62 -5.00
C GLY A 88 -1.43 -9.19 -5.94
N LYS A 89 -1.63 -8.15 -6.77
CA LYS A 89 -0.69 -7.70 -7.79
C LYS A 89 -0.28 -6.25 -7.54
N LEU A 90 0.97 -5.91 -7.85
CA LEU A 90 1.45 -4.53 -7.83
C LEU A 90 1.24 -3.91 -9.20
N ILE A 91 0.61 -2.74 -9.23
CA ILE A 91 0.31 -2.01 -10.46
C ILE A 91 0.99 -0.66 -10.37
N VAL A 92 1.87 -0.36 -11.32
CA VAL A 92 2.57 0.93 -11.42
C VAL A 92 1.78 1.84 -12.35
N LEU A 93 1.47 3.03 -11.86
CA LEU A 93 0.66 4.03 -12.56
C LEU A 93 1.49 5.30 -12.77
N PRO A 94 1.65 5.80 -14.00
CA PRO A 94 2.29 7.09 -14.23
C PRO A 94 1.43 8.20 -13.62
N ASN A 95 2.09 9.25 -13.13
CA ASN A 95 1.40 10.44 -12.64
C ASN A 95 0.99 11.30 -13.83
N THR A 96 -0.30 11.60 -13.93
CA THR A 96 -0.91 12.39 -15.00
C THR A 96 -1.23 13.83 -14.56
N GLY A 97 -0.77 14.23 -13.37
CA GLY A 97 -0.88 15.57 -12.81
C GLY A 97 -1.87 15.67 -11.66
N SER A 98 -1.69 16.68 -10.79
CA SER A 98 -2.64 17.02 -9.71
C SER A 98 -3.02 15.84 -8.79
N GLY A 99 -2.06 14.97 -8.46
CA GLY A 99 -2.30 13.80 -7.61
C GLY A 99 -3.07 12.66 -8.31
N ARG A 100 -3.16 12.69 -9.64
CA ARG A 100 -3.79 11.64 -10.45
C ARG A 100 -2.75 10.68 -11.01
N PHE A 101 -3.09 9.40 -11.01
CA PHE A 101 -2.25 8.31 -11.50
C PHE A 101 -3.10 7.37 -12.33
N GLU A 102 -2.69 7.07 -13.57
CA GLU A 102 -3.60 6.45 -14.53
C GLU A 102 -2.89 5.55 -15.54
N ALA A 103 -3.39 4.33 -15.74
CA ALA A 103 -2.98 3.43 -16.82
C ALA A 103 -4.07 2.39 -17.10
N ASP A 104 -4.25 2.02 -18.38
CA ASP A 104 -5.24 1.03 -18.83
C ASP A 104 -6.65 1.26 -18.22
N ASP A 105 -7.13 2.51 -18.25
CA ASP A 105 -8.39 2.97 -17.66
C ASP A 105 -8.54 2.79 -16.13
N LEU A 106 -7.51 2.32 -15.43
CA LEU A 106 -7.46 2.38 -13.97
C LEU A 106 -6.97 3.77 -13.56
N LEU A 107 -7.81 4.47 -12.79
CA LEU A 107 -7.48 5.78 -12.23
C LEU A 107 -7.38 5.71 -10.71
N VAL A 108 -6.32 6.31 -10.17
CA VAL A 108 -6.16 6.58 -8.74
C VAL A 108 -5.96 8.08 -8.55
N VAL A 109 -6.78 8.69 -7.70
CA VAL A 109 -6.68 10.12 -7.34
C VAL A 109 -6.40 10.26 -5.86
N LEU A 110 -5.42 11.09 -5.51
CA LEU A 110 -5.16 11.48 -4.13
C LEU A 110 -5.71 12.86 -3.86
N ARG A 111 -6.67 12.95 -2.95
CA ARG A 111 -7.29 14.21 -2.50
C ARG A 111 -6.90 14.48 -1.05
N PRO A 112 -6.10 15.52 -0.76
CA PRO A 112 -5.84 15.94 0.61
C PRO A 112 -7.14 16.27 1.36
N VAL A 113 -7.13 16.01 2.65
CA VAL A 113 -8.23 16.34 3.56
C VAL A 113 -7.67 17.26 4.62
N ASP A 114 -8.43 18.30 4.97
CA ASP A 114 -8.07 19.21 6.05
C ASP A 114 -8.36 18.57 7.42
N GLU A 115 -7.59 17.52 7.72
CA GLU A 115 -7.67 16.74 8.96
C GLU A 115 -6.28 16.17 9.26
N VAL A 116 -5.95 16.09 10.54
CA VAL A 116 -4.72 15.49 11.02
C VAL A 116 -5.09 14.35 11.96
N GLY A 117 -4.54 13.17 11.71
CA GLY A 117 -4.74 12.00 12.55
C GLY A 117 -4.04 12.12 13.91
N ASN A 118 -4.30 11.15 14.79
CA ASN A 118 -3.79 11.15 16.16
C ASN A 118 -2.26 11.00 16.22
N ALA A 119 -1.65 10.38 15.21
CA ALA A 119 -0.20 10.27 15.06
C ALA A 119 0.41 11.46 14.30
N GLY A 120 -0.37 12.53 14.04
CA GLY A 120 0.10 13.74 13.38
C GLY A 120 0.23 13.65 11.87
N LEU A 121 -0.27 12.58 11.24
CA LEU A 121 -0.25 12.43 9.79
C LEU A 121 -1.40 13.19 9.14
N LYS A 122 -1.13 13.85 8.02
CA LYS A 122 -2.18 14.53 7.23
C LYS A 122 -3.10 13.49 6.61
N ALA A 123 -4.41 13.68 6.77
CA ALA A 123 -5.40 12.82 6.14
C ALA A 123 -5.48 13.08 4.63
N ALA A 124 -5.83 12.05 3.89
CA ALA A 124 -6.15 12.12 2.48
C ALA A 124 -7.19 11.06 2.13
N GLU A 125 -7.92 11.31 1.04
CA GLU A 125 -8.76 10.33 0.40
C GLU A 125 -8.07 9.82 -0.86
N MET A 126 -7.94 8.51 -0.96
CA MET A 126 -7.53 7.82 -2.16
C MET A 126 -8.78 7.32 -2.87
N ILE A 127 -9.04 7.86 -4.05
CA ILE A 127 -10.21 7.50 -4.88
C ILE A 127 -9.71 6.57 -5.98
N ILE A 128 -10.36 5.41 -6.12
CA ILE A 128 -10.04 4.41 -7.14
C ILE A 128 -11.23 4.30 -8.09
N VAL A 129 -10.96 4.41 -9.39
CA VAL A 129 -11.94 4.17 -10.46
C VAL A 129 -11.43 3.01 -11.31
N PRO A 130 -12.05 1.81 -11.22
CA PRO A 130 -11.62 0.66 -12.00
C PRO A 130 -11.88 0.81 -13.51
N PRO A 131 -11.13 0.06 -14.35
CA PRO A 131 -11.36 0.02 -15.79
C PRO A 131 -12.80 -0.34 -16.13
N GLY A 132 -13.41 0.40 -17.07
CA GLY A 132 -14.79 0.15 -17.52
C GLY A 132 -15.89 0.46 -16.49
N SER A 133 -15.54 0.92 -15.29
CA SER A 133 -16.50 1.34 -14.27
C SER A 133 -16.72 2.85 -14.30
N ARG A 134 -17.93 3.27 -13.92
CA ARG A 134 -18.23 4.68 -13.58
C ARG A 134 -18.32 4.90 -12.07
N GLU A 135 -18.16 3.83 -11.29
CA GLU A 135 -18.21 3.88 -9.84
C GLU A 135 -16.84 4.24 -9.28
N GLU A 136 -16.85 5.21 -8.36
CA GLU A 136 -15.66 5.63 -7.63
C GLU A 136 -15.68 5.02 -6.22
N MET A 137 -14.53 4.50 -5.79
CA MET A 137 -14.36 3.96 -4.45
C MET A 137 -13.38 4.83 -3.67
N GLY A 138 -13.90 5.55 -2.68
CA GLY A 138 -13.12 6.38 -1.77
C GLY A 138 -12.57 5.61 -0.58
N TYR A 139 -11.28 5.75 -0.31
CA TYR A 139 -10.61 5.20 0.86
C TYR A 139 -9.91 6.31 1.62
N ARG A 140 -10.40 6.61 2.82
CA ARG A 140 -9.71 7.54 3.71
C ARG A 140 -8.46 6.88 4.29
N GLY A 141 -7.38 7.64 4.35
CA GLY A 141 -6.11 7.24 4.92
C GLY A 141 -5.24 8.45 5.23
N TYR A 142 -3.95 8.21 5.39
CA TYR A 142 -2.98 9.18 5.88
C TYR A 142 -1.74 9.20 5.00
N ILE A 143 -1.24 10.40 4.72
CA ILE A 143 -0.01 10.61 3.96
C ILE A 143 1.19 10.51 4.89
N GLN A 144 2.14 9.65 4.54
CA GLN A 144 3.46 9.59 5.15
C GLN A 144 4.52 9.74 4.07
N CYS A 145 5.29 10.83 4.10
CA CYS A 145 6.44 11.01 3.23
C CYS A 145 7.72 10.57 3.92
N PHE A 146 8.53 9.80 3.20
CA PHE A 146 9.81 9.30 3.68
C PHE A 146 10.92 10.24 3.22
N LYS A 147 12.14 10.08 3.75
CA LYS A 147 13.30 10.94 3.45
C LYS A 147 13.39 11.28 1.95
N GLY A 148 13.30 12.57 1.61
CA GLY A 148 13.35 13.08 0.23
C GLY A 148 12.01 13.11 -0.52
N GLY A 149 10.94 12.53 0.01
CA GLY A 149 9.57 12.75 -0.45
C GLY A 149 9.02 14.01 0.21
N GLN A 150 8.57 14.98 -0.57
CA GLN A 150 7.87 16.17 -0.07
C GLN A 150 6.40 16.04 -0.50
N ALA A 151 5.48 16.15 0.46
CA ALA A 151 4.04 16.08 0.22
C ALA A 151 3.53 17.33 -0.48
#